data_AF-A0A935SFH4-F1
#
_entry.id   AF-A0A935SFH4-F1
#
_cell.length_a   1.000
_cell.length_b   1.000
_cell.length_c   1.000
_cell.angle_alpha   90.00
_cell.angle_beta   90.00
_cell.angle_gamma   90.00
#
_symmetry.space_group_name_H-M   'P 1'
#
loop_
_entity.id
_entity.type
_entity.pdbx_description
1 polymer ?
#
loop_
_entity_poly.entity_id
_entity_poly.type
_entity_poly.pdbx_seq_one_letter_code
_entity_poly.pdbx_strand_id
1 'polypeptide(L)'
;MPSKSAERRTHLQVVASQSARSTTEERILPALELAFAPLHKAAFGVATGVAGALAMVMITGFVLLVPRAQGFPLELLATYFTGYSVSWGGVLIGGGWGFLVCFVAGWFVAFCRNMALAITAFSIRTRAELQETREFLDHI
;
A
#
# COMPACT_ATOMS: atom_id res chain seq x y z
N MET A 1 6.10 59.42 4.52
CA MET A 1 6.60 58.61 5.66
C MET A 1 5.59 57.52 5.95
N PRO A 2 5.90 56.23 5.70
CA PRO A 2 4.98 55.15 6.04
C PRO A 2 4.79 55.06 7.56
N SER A 3 3.53 54.88 7.99
CA SER A 3 3.13 54.81 9.39
C SER A 3 3.64 53.51 10.04
N LYS A 4 4.25 53.61 11.24
CA LYS A 4 4.69 52.48 12.09
C LYS A 4 3.61 51.39 12.32
N SER A 5 2.33 51.74 12.14
CA SER A 5 1.21 50.79 12.25
C SER A 5 1.10 49.82 11.07
N ALA A 6 1.56 50.19 9.88
CA ALA A 6 1.53 49.33 8.68
C ALA A 6 2.57 48.22 8.78
N GLU A 7 3.81 48.57 9.15
CA GLU A 7 4.95 47.65 9.29
C GLU A 7 4.69 46.58 10.35
N ARG A 8 4.06 46.96 11.48
CA ARG A 8 3.68 46.03 12.56
C ARG A 8 2.63 45.01 12.11
N ARG A 9 1.69 45.38 11.22
CA ARG A 9 0.69 44.44 10.67
C ARG A 9 1.34 43.42 9.73
N THR A 10 2.30 43.85 8.92
CA THR A 10 3.03 42.97 8.00
C THR A 10 3.84 41.93 8.78
N HIS A 11 4.57 42.34 9.82
CA HIS A 11 5.29 41.41 10.69
C HIS A 11 4.35 40.42 11.41
N LEU A 12 3.20 40.87 11.90
CA LEU A 12 2.21 39.99 12.54
C LEU A 12 1.60 38.98 11.56
N GLN A 13 1.35 39.37 10.30
CA GLN A 13 0.87 38.45 9.27
C GLN A 13 1.92 37.42 8.86
N VAL A 14 3.20 37.81 8.79
CA VAL A 14 4.31 36.88 8.51
C VAL A 14 4.45 35.87 9.64
N VAL A 15 4.45 36.31 10.89
CA VAL A 15 4.56 35.41 12.05
C VAL A 15 3.34 34.48 12.16
N ALA A 16 2.12 34.99 11.93
CA ALA A 16 0.90 34.17 11.96
C ALA A 16 0.89 33.12 10.83
N SER A 17 1.33 33.49 9.62
CA SER A 17 1.42 32.55 8.49
C SER A 17 2.56 31.52 8.66
N GLN A 18 3.68 31.92 9.27
CA GLN A 18 4.79 31.04 9.58
C GLN A 18 4.43 30.06 10.70
N SER A 19 3.71 30.53 11.73
CA SER A 19 3.17 29.67 12.79
C SER A 19 2.13 28.69 12.23
N ALA A 20 1.20 29.15 11.39
CA ALA A 20 0.22 28.27 10.73
C ALA A 20 0.89 27.22 9.81
N ARG A 21 1.93 27.58 9.06
CA ARG A 21 2.74 26.64 8.27
C ARG A 21 3.41 25.61 9.18
N SER A 22 4.06 26.02 10.27
CA SER A 22 4.75 25.11 11.20
C SER A 22 3.82 24.08 11.83
N THR A 23 2.63 24.49 12.31
CA THR A 23 1.61 23.57 12.85
C THR A 23 1.05 22.62 11.80
N THR A 24 1.04 23.03 10.54
CA THR A 24 0.59 22.19 9.42
C THR A 24 1.69 21.18 9.04
N GLU A 25 2.94 21.62 8.96
CA GLU A 25 4.11 20.77 8.70
C GLU A 25 4.27 19.70 9.78
N GLU A 26 4.17 20.08 11.06
CA GLU A 26 4.30 19.19 12.21
C GLU A 26 3.24 18.07 12.22
N ARG A 27 2.06 18.32 11.63
CA ARG A 27 1.02 17.30 11.47
C ARG A 27 1.18 16.45 10.21
N ILE A 28 1.65 17.04 9.10
CA ILE A 28 1.69 16.37 7.80
C ILE A 28 2.95 15.51 7.64
N LEU A 29 4.11 15.98 8.11
CA LEU A 29 5.39 15.28 7.99
C LEU A 29 5.33 13.83 8.50
N PRO A 30 4.82 13.52 9.71
CA PRO A 30 4.76 12.14 10.20
C PRO A 30 3.74 11.28 9.40
N ALA A 31 2.63 11.86 8.96
CA ALA A 31 1.64 11.16 8.14
C ALA A 31 2.19 10.84 6.74
N LEU A 32 3.00 11.75 6.18
CA LEU A 32 3.71 11.58 4.92
C LEU A 32 4.77 10.48 5.07
N GLU A 33 5.59 10.54 6.12
CA GLU A 33 6.62 9.53 6.39
C GLU A 33 6.01 8.11 6.50
N LEU A 34 4.88 7.97 7.18
CA LEU A 34 4.15 6.70 7.24
C LEU A 34 3.56 6.28 5.89
N ALA A 35 3.00 7.21 5.12
CA ALA A 35 2.41 6.92 3.82
C ALA A 35 3.46 6.51 2.77
N PHE A 36 4.65 7.09 2.84
CA PHE A 36 5.78 6.79 1.95
C PHE A 36 6.70 5.69 2.47
N ALA A 37 6.46 5.18 3.69
CA ALA A 37 7.18 4.03 4.20
C ALA A 37 7.02 2.81 3.25
N PRO A 38 8.14 2.15 2.88
CA PRO A 38 8.09 0.94 2.07
C PRO A 38 7.28 -0.15 2.78
N LEU A 39 6.29 -0.71 2.09
CA LEU A 39 5.48 -1.78 2.64
C LEU A 39 6.32 -3.07 2.70
N HIS A 40 6.33 -3.76 3.84
CA HIS A 40 7.09 -5.00 3.96
C HIS A 40 6.42 -6.12 3.14
N LYS A 41 7.05 -6.48 2.02
CA LYS A 41 6.47 -7.37 0.99
C LYS A 41 6.09 -8.74 1.55
N ALA A 42 6.95 -9.31 2.40
CA ALA A 42 6.71 -10.61 3.01
C ALA A 42 5.57 -10.56 4.04
N ALA A 43 5.50 -9.53 4.88
CA ALA A 43 4.43 -9.42 5.89
C ALA A 43 3.06 -9.25 5.24
N PHE A 44 2.96 -8.38 4.22
CA PHE A 44 1.71 -8.20 3.50
C PHE A 44 1.32 -9.47 2.72
N GLY A 45 2.28 -10.12 2.06
CA GLY A 45 2.05 -11.42 1.42
C GLY A 45 1.60 -12.50 2.40
N VAL A 46 2.22 -12.63 3.58
CA VAL A 46 1.79 -13.60 4.59
C VAL A 46 0.38 -13.29 5.08
N ALA A 47 0.06 -12.02 5.36
CA ALA A 47 -1.27 -11.62 5.80
C ALA A 47 -2.35 -11.97 4.77
N THR A 48 -2.15 -11.62 3.50
CA THR A 48 -3.09 -11.96 2.42
C THR A 48 -3.13 -13.46 2.16
N GLY A 49 -1.99 -14.15 2.24
CA GLY A 49 -1.89 -15.60 2.13
C GLY A 49 -2.72 -16.31 3.21
N VAL A 50 -2.55 -15.96 4.48
CA VAL A 50 -3.34 -16.53 5.59
C VAL A 50 -4.83 -16.25 5.40
N ALA A 51 -5.20 -15.04 4.99
CA ALA A 51 -6.60 -14.71 4.69
C ALA A 51 -7.16 -15.59 3.55
N GLY A 52 -6.38 -15.80 2.49
CA GLY A 52 -6.74 -16.68 1.36
C GLY A 52 -6.87 -18.14 1.76
N ALA A 53 -5.95 -18.64 2.60
CA ALA A 53 -5.99 -19.99 3.15
C ALA A 53 -7.25 -20.22 3.99
N LEU A 54 -7.57 -19.28 4.89
CA LEU A 54 -8.77 -19.32 5.72
C LEU A 54 -10.03 -19.27 4.87
N ALA A 55 -10.11 -18.38 3.87
CA ALA A 55 -11.24 -18.29 2.96
C ALA A 55 -11.46 -19.63 2.24
N MET A 56 -10.40 -20.26 1.74
CA MET A 56 -10.47 -21.53 1.04
C MET A 56 -10.92 -22.66 1.97
N VAL A 57 -10.35 -22.75 3.17
CA VAL A 57 -10.75 -23.73 4.20
C VAL A 57 -12.22 -23.55 4.57
N MET A 58 -12.68 -22.31 4.75
CA MET A 58 -14.07 -22.03 5.07
C MET A 58 -15.01 -22.42 3.93
N ILE A 59 -14.69 -22.09 2.68
CA ILE A 59 -15.54 -22.41 1.52
C ILE A 59 -15.62 -23.93 1.32
N THR A 60 -14.47 -24.63 1.28
CA THR A 60 -14.45 -26.09 1.10
C THR A 60 -15.10 -26.79 2.30
N GLY A 61 -14.83 -26.35 3.53
CA GLY A 61 -15.45 -26.90 4.74
C GLY A 61 -16.96 -26.67 4.79
N PHE A 62 -17.43 -25.49 4.36
CA PHE A 62 -18.86 -25.18 4.28
C PHE A 62 -19.59 -26.12 3.31
N VAL A 63 -19.02 -26.37 2.13
CA VAL A 63 -19.59 -27.32 1.16
C VAL A 63 -19.63 -28.75 1.70
N LEU A 64 -18.63 -29.16 2.47
CA LEU A 64 -18.61 -30.49 3.10
C LEU A 64 -19.64 -30.64 4.23
N LEU A 65 -19.85 -29.59 5.03
CA LEU A 65 -20.73 -29.63 6.21
C LEU A 65 -22.21 -29.39 5.86
N VAL A 66 -22.51 -28.68 4.78
CA VAL A 66 -23.87 -28.29 4.42
C VAL A 66 -24.35 -29.09 3.20
N PRO A 67 -25.28 -30.07 3.36
CA PRO A 67 -25.73 -30.92 2.26
C PRO A 67 -26.33 -30.15 1.07
N ARG A 68 -27.00 -29.02 1.34
CA ARG A 68 -27.54 -28.13 0.30
C ARG A 68 -26.46 -27.45 -0.55
N ALA A 69 -25.23 -27.32 -0.04
CA ALA A 69 -24.14 -26.65 -0.72
C ALA A 69 -23.33 -27.58 -1.64
N GLN A 70 -23.61 -28.90 -1.62
CA GLN A 70 -22.93 -29.90 -2.46
C GLN A 70 -23.17 -29.71 -3.97
N GLY A 71 -24.20 -28.94 -4.35
CA GLY A 71 -24.44 -28.57 -5.76
C GLY A 71 -23.54 -27.46 -6.30
N PHE A 72 -22.68 -26.87 -5.48
CA PHE A 72 -21.75 -25.84 -5.93
C PHE A 72 -20.59 -26.47 -6.71
N PRO A 73 -20.23 -25.97 -7.91
CA PRO A 73 -19.21 -26.57 -8.78
C PRO A 73 -17.78 -26.29 -8.30
N LEU A 74 -17.49 -26.57 -7.03
CA LEU A 74 -16.17 -26.43 -6.40
C LEU A 74 -15.15 -27.40 -7.02
N GLU A 75 -15.61 -28.44 -7.71
CA GLU A 75 -14.73 -29.39 -8.42
C GLU A 75 -13.90 -28.74 -9.52
N LEU A 76 -14.35 -27.63 -10.13
CA LEU A 76 -13.57 -26.93 -11.15
C LEU A 76 -12.23 -26.40 -10.62
N LEU A 77 -12.12 -26.16 -9.31
CA LEU A 77 -10.86 -25.78 -8.69
C LEU A 77 -9.80 -26.88 -8.78
N ALA A 78 -10.19 -28.16 -8.92
CA ALA A 78 -9.25 -29.27 -9.09
C ALA A 78 -8.44 -29.15 -10.38
N THR A 79 -8.95 -28.46 -11.40
CA THR A 79 -8.24 -28.19 -12.65
C THR A 79 -7.09 -27.20 -12.45
N TYR A 80 -7.21 -26.28 -11.49
CA TYR A 80 -6.20 -25.26 -11.20
C TYR A 80 -5.28 -25.66 -10.05
N PHE A 81 -5.83 -26.34 -9.03
CA PHE A 81 -5.14 -26.74 -7.82
C PHE A 81 -4.83 -28.23 -7.88
N THR A 82 -3.60 -28.56 -8.26
CA THR A 82 -3.16 -29.95 -8.36
C THR A 82 -3.34 -30.67 -7.02
N GLY A 83 -4.01 -31.82 -7.05
CA GLY A 83 -4.31 -32.63 -5.86
C GLY A 83 -5.51 -32.16 -5.04
N TYR A 84 -6.17 -31.06 -5.42
CA TYR A 84 -7.39 -30.61 -4.76
C TYR A 84 -8.58 -31.50 -5.13
N SER A 85 -9.37 -31.84 -4.12
CA SER A 85 -10.68 -32.50 -4.26
C SER A 85 -11.62 -31.91 -3.21
N VAL A 86 -12.93 -32.04 -3.39
CA VAL A 86 -13.90 -31.61 -2.36
C VAL A 86 -14.00 -32.69 -1.29
N SER A 87 -12.99 -32.75 -0.42
CA SER A 87 -12.86 -33.73 0.65
C SER A 87 -12.14 -33.11 1.86
N TRP A 88 -12.18 -33.78 3.01
CA TRP A 88 -11.45 -33.33 4.20
C TRP A 88 -9.94 -33.17 3.97
N GLY A 89 -9.32 -34.03 3.15
CA GLY A 89 -7.93 -33.87 2.74
C GLY A 89 -7.73 -32.68 1.78
N GLY A 90 -8.70 -32.47 0.89
CA GLY A 90 -8.73 -31.33 -0.02
C GLY A 90 -8.89 -29.98 0.66
N VAL A 91 -9.46 -29.90 1.87
CA VAL A 91 -9.48 -28.67 2.68
C VAL A 91 -8.06 -28.19 2.99
N LEU A 92 -7.15 -29.11 3.37
CA LEU A 92 -5.75 -28.77 3.64
C LEU A 92 -5.01 -28.38 2.37
N ILE A 93 -5.19 -29.14 1.29
CA ILE A 93 -4.57 -28.87 -0.01
C ILE A 93 -5.07 -27.53 -0.57
N GLY A 94 -6.38 -27.29 -0.47
CA GLY A 94 -7.03 -26.04 -0.84
C GLY A 94 -6.49 -24.89 -0.01
N GLY A 95 -6.42 -25.03 1.32
CA GLY A 95 -5.82 -24.01 2.19
C GLY A 95 -4.38 -23.68 1.81
N GLY A 96 -3.56 -24.67 1.46
CA GLY A 96 -2.20 -24.48 0.96
C GLY A 96 -2.14 -23.71 -0.37
N TRP A 97 -2.97 -24.07 -1.34
CA TRP A 97 -3.06 -23.34 -2.62
C TRP A 97 -3.62 -21.92 -2.44
N GLY A 98 -4.65 -21.76 -1.60
CA GLY A 98 -5.20 -20.46 -1.23
C GLY A 98 -4.17 -19.57 -0.56
N PHE A 99 -3.34 -20.12 0.34
CA PHE A 99 -2.20 -19.42 0.90
C PHE A 99 -1.25 -18.95 -0.19
N LEU A 100 -0.79 -19.88 -1.04
CA LEU A 100 0.24 -19.59 -2.04
C LEU A 100 -0.21 -18.52 -3.04
N VAL A 101 -1.41 -18.66 -3.61
CA VAL A 101 -1.94 -17.72 -4.61
C VAL A 101 -2.13 -16.33 -4.00
N CYS A 102 -2.76 -16.24 -2.82
CA CYS A 102 -2.99 -14.95 -2.16
C CYS A 102 -1.69 -14.35 -1.58
N PHE A 103 -0.71 -15.18 -1.20
CA PHE A 103 0.62 -14.73 -0.79
C PHE A 103 1.34 -14.07 -1.97
N VAL A 104 1.41 -14.75 -3.12
CA VAL A 104 2.08 -14.22 -4.31
C VAL A 104 1.39 -12.94 -4.79
N ALA A 105 0.06 -12.93 -4.83
CA ALA A 105 -0.71 -11.75 -5.20
C ALA A 105 -0.43 -10.56 -4.26
N GLY A 106 -0.50 -10.77 -2.93
CA GLY A 106 -0.22 -9.72 -1.95
C GLY A 106 1.23 -9.23 -2.01
N TRP A 107 2.19 -10.16 -2.06
CA TRP A 107 3.60 -9.83 -2.21
C TRP A 107 3.85 -8.97 -3.45
N PHE A 108 3.23 -9.32 -4.57
CA PHE A 108 3.36 -8.59 -5.83
C PHE A 108 2.74 -7.18 -5.75
N VAL A 109 1.59 -7.04 -5.10
CA VAL A 109 0.97 -5.72 -4.85
C VAL A 109 1.91 -4.84 -4.00
N ALA A 110 2.48 -5.38 -2.93
CA ALA A 110 3.44 -4.66 -2.10
C ALA A 110 4.70 -4.28 -2.88
N PHE A 111 5.18 -5.17 -3.75
CA PHE A 111 6.30 -4.89 -4.67
C PHE A 111 5.99 -3.72 -5.61
N CYS A 112 4.85 -3.75 -6.31
CA CYS A 112 4.44 -2.70 -7.24
C CYS A 112 4.25 -1.35 -6.54
N ARG A 113 3.65 -1.33 -5.35
CA ARG A 113 3.51 -0.12 -4.53
C ARG A 113 4.87 0.49 -4.20
N ASN A 114 5.80 -0.33 -3.70
CA ASN A 114 7.13 0.15 -3.33
C ASN A 114 7.91 0.65 -4.55
N MET A 115 7.76 -0.01 -5.70
CA MET A 115 8.37 0.41 -6.96
C MET A 115 7.83 1.78 -7.41
N ALA A 116 6.52 1.97 -7.37
CA ALA A 116 5.90 3.25 -7.72
C ALA A 116 6.41 4.40 -6.83
N LEU A 117 6.49 4.18 -5.51
CA LEU A 117 7.02 5.17 -4.57
C LEU A 117 8.49 5.50 -4.86
N ALA A 118 9.32 4.50 -5.15
CA ALA A 118 10.72 4.69 -5.50
C ALA A 118 10.88 5.50 -6.80
N ILE A 119 10.08 5.19 -7.83
CA ILE A 119 10.08 5.92 -9.11
C ILE A 119 9.67 7.38 -8.92
N THR A 120 8.61 7.63 -8.14
CA THR A 120 8.16 9.00 -7.85
C THR A 120 9.22 9.78 -7.10
N ALA A 121 9.82 9.20 -6.06
CA ALA A 121 10.89 9.84 -5.29
C ALA A 121 12.11 10.15 -6.17
N PHE A 122 12.52 9.21 -7.01
CA PHE A 122 13.60 9.41 -7.98
C PHE A 122 13.27 10.54 -8.97
N SER A 123 12.06 10.55 -9.54
CA SER A 123 11.63 11.56 -10.50
C SER A 123 11.61 12.97 -9.92
N ILE A 124 11.21 13.12 -8.65
CA ILE A 124 11.22 14.42 -7.95
C ILE A 124 12.66 14.90 -7.74
N ARG A 125 13.55 14.01 -7.27
CA ARG A 125 14.97 14.33 -7.07
C ARG A 125 15.65 14.76 -8.36
N THR A 126 15.48 14.00 -9.45
CA THR A 126 16.08 14.32 -10.74
C THR A 126 15.58 15.66 -11.29
N ARG A 127 14.30 15.99 -11.10
CA ARG A 127 13.77 17.30 -11.51
C ARG A 127 14.37 18.46 -10.71
N ALA A 128 14.61 18.27 -9.41
CA ALA A 128 15.24 19.28 -8.56
C ALA A 128 16.69 19.56 -8.99
N GLU A 129 17.48 18.52 -9.25
CA GLU A 129 18.88 18.64 -9.71
C GLU A 129 18.98 19.36 -11.07
N LEU A 130 18.03 19.11 -11.99
CA LEU A 130 17.95 19.80 -13.27
C LEU A 130 17.57 21.29 -13.14
N GLN A 131 16.72 21.64 -12.17
CA GLN A 131 16.34 23.03 -11.93
C GLN A 131 17.51 23.86 -11.37
N GLU A 132 18.27 23.30 -10.44
CA GLU A 132 19.48 23.93 -9.90
C GLU A 132 20.54 24.17 -10.99
N THR A 133 20.76 23.17 -11.85
CA THR A 133 21.68 23.29 -12.98
C THR A 133 21.24 24.37 -13.97
N ARG A 134 19.93 24.50 -14.20
CA ARG A 134 19.37 25.53 -15.06
C ARG A 134 19.54 26.93 -14.45
N GLU A 135 19.27 27.08 -13.16
CA GLU A 135 19.43 28.36 -12.45
C GLU A 135 20.89 28.83 -12.44
N PHE A 136 21.85 27.91 -12.30
CA PHE A 136 23.27 28.21 -12.41
C PHE A 136 23.65 28.73 -13.81
N LEU A 137 23.11 28.13 -14.88
CA LEU A 137 23.38 28.55 -16.25
C LEU A 137 22.76 29.91 -16.61
N ASP A 138 21.63 30.28 -15.99
CA ASP A 138 20.98 31.58 -16.23
C ASP A 138 21.76 32.76 -15.59
N HIS A 139 22.76 32.49 -14.75
CA HIS A 139 23.57 33.50 -14.04
C HIS A 139 24.93 33.81 -14.69
N ILE A 140 25.28 33.17 -15.81
CA ILE A 140 26.57 33.30 -16.52
C ILE A 140 26.34 33.85 -17.93
#